data_AF-A0A842UMT0-F1
#
_entry.id   AF-A0A842UMT0-F1
#
_cell.length_a   1.000
_cell.length_b   1.000
_cell.length_c   1.000
_cell.angle_alpha   90.00
_cell.angle_beta   90.00
_cell.angle_gamma   90.00
#
_symmetry.space_group_name_H-M   'P 1'
#
loop_
_entity.id
_entity.type
_entity.pdbx_description
1 polymer ?
#
loop_
_entity_poly.entity_id
_entity_poly.type
_entity_poly.pdbx_seq_one_letter_code
_entity_poly.pdbx_strand_id
1 'polypeptide(L)' 'MTEYRIVWEINIEADNPREAAEEALRIQRDPESCATVFEVREEGTEEDGVHIDLGWGG' A
#
# COMPACT_ATOMS: atom_id res chain seq x y z
N MET A 1 -10.12 10.99 -18.36
CA MET A 1 -9.42 10.01 -17.53
C MET A 1 -9.32 10.60 -16.15
N THR A 2 -9.56 9.79 -15.13
CA THR A 2 -9.49 10.20 -13.73
C THR A 2 -8.07 9.96 -13.22
N GLU A 3 -7.51 10.92 -12.50
CA GLU A 3 -6.21 10.80 -11.84
C GLU A 3 -6.42 10.25 -10.43
N TYR A 4 -5.58 9.30 -10.01
CA TYR A 4 -5.70 8.65 -8.71
C TYR A 4 -4.41 8.78 -7.92
N ARG A 5 -4.54 9.22 -6.67
CA ARG A 5 -3.46 9.14 -5.68
C ARG A 5 -3.58 7.79 -4.96
N ILE A 6 -2.51 7.00 -5.07
CA ILE A 6 -2.41 5.68 -4.44
C ILE A 6 -1.42 5.76 -3.28
N VAL A 7 -1.83 5.28 -2.11
CA VAL A 7 -0.96 5.04 -0.96
C VAL A 7 -0.96 3.53 -0.68
N TRP A 8 0.21 2.95 -0.47
CA TRP A 8 0.35 1.55 -0.06
C TRP A 8 0.80 1.51 1.39
N GLU A 9 0.15 0.66 2.17
CA GLU A 9 0.36 0.57 3.63
C GLU A 9 0.72 -0.87 4.02
N ILE A 10 1.67 -1.00 4.94
CA ILE A 10 2.07 -2.27 5.52
C ILE A 10 2.53 -2.07 6.96
N ASN A 11 2.29 -3.05 7.81
CA ASN A 11 2.86 -3.13 9.15
C ASN A 11 4.05 -4.09 9.14
N ILE A 12 5.22 -3.63 9.58
CA ILE A 12 6.46 -4.42 9.63
C ILE A 12 7.10 -4.22 11.00
N GLU A 13 7.56 -5.32 11.59
CA GLU A 13 8.42 -5.29 12.77
C GLU A 13 9.89 -5.20 12.33
N ALA A 14 10.65 -4.26 12.89
CA ALA A 14 12.07 -4.10 12.63
C ALA A 14 12.76 -3.38 13.80
N ASP A 15 14.07 -3.55 13.94
CA ASP A 15 14.82 -2.97 15.06
C ASP A 15 15.02 -1.46 14.92
N ASN A 16 14.89 -0.92 13.71
CA ASN A 16 15.03 0.50 13.43
C ASN A 16 14.29 0.95 12.15
N PRO A 17 14.06 2.27 11.96
CA PRO A 17 13.29 2.78 10.82
C PRO A 17 13.89 2.51 9.43
N ARG A 18 15.23 2.40 9.30
CA ARG A 18 15.89 2.13 8.02
C ARG A 18 15.62 0.70 7.59
N GLU A 19 15.77 -0.25 8.50
CA GLU A 19 15.48 -1.66 8.25
C GLU A 19 14.01 -1.89 7.90
N ALA A 20 13.09 -1.23 8.61
CA ALA A 20 11.66 -1.26 8.28
C ALA A 20 11.39 -0.81 6.83
N ALA A 21 12.05 0.26 6.39
CA ALA A 21 11.92 0.76 5.02
C ALA A 21 12.56 -0.16 3.97
N GLU A 22 13.69 -0.80 4.29
CA GLU A 22 14.37 -1.75 3.41
C GLU A 22 13.57 -3.05 3.24
N GLU A 23 12.92 -3.55 4.30
CA GLU A 23 11.98 -4.67 4.23
C GLU A 23 10.70 -4.27 3.47
N ALA A 24 10.12 -3.11 3.77
CA ALA A 24 8.94 -2.60 3.05
C ALA A 24 9.18 -2.51 1.54
N LEU A 25 10.35 -2.00 1.12
CA LEU A 25 10.72 -1.91 -0.28
C LEU A 25 10.90 -3.28 -0.94
N ARG A 26 11.44 -4.26 -0.23
CA ARG A 26 11.57 -5.64 -0.73
C ARG A 26 10.20 -6.25 -0.98
N ILE A 27 9.32 -6.17 0.01
CA ILE A 27 7.93 -6.65 -0.07
C ILE A 27 7.17 -5.95 -1.21
N GLN A 28 7.26 -4.62 -1.31
CA GLN A 28 6.57 -3.85 -2.35
C GLN A 28 7.00 -4.25 -3.78
N ARG A 29 8.24 -4.74 -3.95
CA ARG A 29 8.78 -5.18 -5.23
C ARG A 29 8.54 -6.66 -5.51
N ASP A 30 8.06 -7.41 -4.52
CA ASP A 30 7.80 -8.83 -4.65
C ASP A 30 6.36 -9.04 -5.16
N PRO A 31 6.17 -9.52 -6.40
CA PRO A 31 4.85 -9.75 -6.97
C PRO A 31 4.08 -10.89 -6.31
N GLU A 32 4.73 -11.74 -5.50
CA GLU A 32 4.09 -12.81 -4.75
C GLU A 32 3.80 -12.41 -3.29
N SER A 33 4.03 -11.16 -2.92
CA SER A 33 3.85 -10.68 -1.56
C SER A 33 2.38 -10.59 -1.13
N CYS A 34 2.13 -10.92 0.14
CA CYS A 34 0.83 -10.82 0.78
C CYS A 34 0.42 -9.37 1.14
N ALA A 35 1.27 -8.38 0.87
CA ALA A 35 1.01 -6.99 1.23
C ALA A 35 0.26 -6.25 0.11
N THR A 36 -1.05 -6.41 0.12
CA THR A 36 -1.98 -6.08 -0.96
C THR A 36 -2.94 -4.95 -0.64
N VAL A 37 -2.63 -4.18 0.41
CA VAL A 37 -3.49 -3.13 0.94
C VAL A 37 -3.13 -1.77 0.35
N PHE A 38 -4.13 -1.08 -0.18
CA PHE A 38 -3.99 0.22 -0.83
C PHE A 38 -5.09 1.18 -0.39
N GLU A 39 -4.74 2.44 -0.24
CA GLU A 39 -5.70 3.53 -0.11
C GLU A 39 -5.70 4.33 -1.42
N VAL A 40 -6.87 4.44 -2.05
CA VAL A 40 -7.06 5.04 -3.37
C VAL A 40 -7.93 6.28 -3.26
N ARG A 41 -7.44 7.42 -3.75
CA ARG A 41 -8.19 8.68 -3.81
C ARG A 41 -8.27 9.18 -5.24
N GLU A 42 -9.45 9.66 -5.65
CA GLU A 42 -9.59 10.42 -6.90
C GLU A 42 -9.07 11.84 -6.69
N GLU A 43 -8.09 12.23 -7.50
CA GLU A 43 -7.49 13.56 -7.41
C GLU A 43 -8.48 14.65 -7.85
N GLY A 44 -8.63 15.68 -7.00
CA GLY A 44 -9.58 16.77 -7.22
C GLY A 44 -10.96 16.55 -6.60
N THR A 45 -11.18 15.45 -5.88
CA THR A 45 -12.37 15.24 -5.06
C THR A 45 -12.10 15.56 -3.59
N GLU A 46 -13.13 16.04 -2.88
CA GLU A 46 -13.09 16.22 -1.42
C GLU A 46 -13.47 14.93 -0.67
N GLU A 47 -13.67 13.82 -1.39
CA GLU A 47 -14.05 12.54 -0.81
C GLU A 47 -12.86 11.85 -0.14
N ASP A 48 -13.15 11.14 0.97
CA ASP A 48 -12.16 10.31 1.65
C ASP A 48 -11.73 9.13 0.75
N GLY A 49 -10.48 8.68 0.91
CA GLY A 49 -9.93 7.57 0.11
C GLY A 49 -10.59 6.24 0.43
N VAL A 50 -10.62 5.35 -0.58
CA VAL A 50 -11.14 3.99 -0.43
C VAL A 50 -9.98 3.06 -0.09
N HIS A 51 -10.13 2.30 0.98
CA HIS A 51 -9.19 1.25 1.38
C HIS A 51 -9.54 -0.06 0.66
N ILE A 52 -8.60 -0.60 -0.10
CA ILE A 52 -8.75 -1.77 -0.96
C ILE A 52 -7.69 -2.81 -0.56
N ASP A 53 -8.12 -3.99 -0.13
CA ASP A 53 -7.25 -5.15 0.08
C ASP A 53 -7.41 -6.12 -1.09
N LEU A 54 -6.33 -6.33 -1.85
CA LEU A 54 -6.28 -7.23 -3.01
C LEU A 54 -5.83 -8.67 -2.64
N GLY A 55 -5.59 -8.96 -1.37
CA GLY A 55 -5.01 -10.21 -0.88
C GLY A 55 -6.02 -11.29 -0.52
N TRP A 56 -7.32 -10.95 -0.54
CA TRP A 56 -8.42 -11.87 -0.26
C TRP A 56 -9.33 -12.01 -1.48
N GLY A 57 -9.04 -13.02 -2.30
CA GLY A 57 -9.96 -13.58 -3.28
C GLY A 57 -10.05 -15.09 -3.05
N GLY A 58 -11.22 -15.55 -2.60
CA GLY A 58 -11.65 -16.94 -2.82
C GLY A 58 -12.18 -17.11 -4.23
#